data_AF-A0A177CAX1-F1
#
_entry.id   AF-A0A177CAX1-F1
#
_cell.length_a   1.000
_cell.length_b   1.000
_cell.length_c   1.000
_cell.angle_alpha   90.00
_cell.angle_beta   90.00
_cell.angle_gamma   90.00
#
_symmetry.space_group_name_H-M   'P 1'
#
loop_
_entity.id
_entity.type
_entity.pdbx_description
1 polymer ?
#
loop_
_entity_poly.entity_id
_entity_poly.type
_entity_poly.pdbx_seq_one_letter_code
_entity_poly.pdbx_strand_id
1 'polypeptide(L)'
;MSTDPRQVLQERVAAILVDAEEQGIEQRDILPLQVHGHFRNLLRIANNRISALEDEAEEMKKKKDLGLEDKLNQAQRKLETMDIPEDSKQLQVQLDLTKQSADFYRGLMNQAEERATMYQEKWQEILRKQTAAEEADKRIDRLETENRELQQSKTMISEEMRKMKDLYGNLRKKDLAAIEQKEERLMASERQLKELTIKLEELEKENSAVEGQYQVVMSSLDAVVTETTNDLNTTKEHARAVQQQQSSTFSEIQPLRKFYSHANDILSIYQGIFKQLLNDIEPDVTFSSDFCEMVTARLQAASGECEAFLTVRALLTDEGVSETEHSEQLDDLAKTAQHMHKSLELIGEDVAHFLWALQRRPYLRKLIRMKFSVLR
;
A
#
# COMPACT_ATOMS: atom_id res chain seq x y z
N MET A 1 57.61 -77.40 46.93
CA MET A 1 56.16 -77.61 46.81
C MET A 1 55.69 -76.84 45.58
N SER A 2 54.99 -77.53 44.68
CA SER A 2 54.51 -77.02 43.40
C SER A 2 53.46 -75.93 43.63
N THR A 3 53.79 -74.67 43.41
CA THR A 3 52.81 -73.57 43.42
C THR A 3 52.10 -73.53 42.07
N ASP A 4 51.09 -74.38 41.92
CA ASP A 4 50.18 -74.31 40.78
C ASP A 4 49.41 -72.97 40.88
N PRO A 5 49.48 -72.06 39.90
CA PRO A 5 48.79 -70.77 39.94
C PRO A 5 47.27 -70.91 40.09
N ARG A 6 46.72 -72.09 39.80
CA ARG A 6 45.32 -72.43 40.06
C ARG A 6 45.00 -72.51 41.56
N GLN A 7 45.92 -73.00 42.39
CA GLN A 7 45.72 -73.09 43.84
C GLN A 7 45.75 -71.72 44.51
N VAL A 8 46.65 -70.83 44.08
CA VAL A 8 46.72 -69.45 44.60
C VAL A 8 45.47 -68.64 44.25
N LEU A 9 44.91 -68.85 43.05
CA LEU A 9 43.66 -68.22 42.64
C LEU A 9 42.47 -68.78 43.46
N GLN A 10 42.47 -70.08 43.74
CA GLN A 10 41.45 -70.74 44.56
C GLN A 10 41.47 -70.25 46.00
N GLU A 11 42.63 -70.08 46.61
CA GLU A 11 42.77 -69.54 47.97
C GLU A 11 42.29 -68.08 48.06
N ARG A 12 42.64 -67.24 47.08
CA ARG A 12 42.17 -65.85 47.03
C ARG A 12 40.66 -65.73 46.84
N VAL A 13 40.07 -66.57 46.00
CA VAL A 13 38.62 -66.55 45.78
C VAL A 13 37.89 -67.11 47.01
N ALA A 14 38.43 -68.11 47.69
CA ALA A 14 37.88 -68.59 48.97
C ALA A 14 37.92 -67.50 50.04
N ALA A 15 39.02 -66.74 50.15
CA ALA A 15 39.12 -65.63 51.10
C ALA A 15 38.10 -64.50 50.79
N ILE A 16 37.91 -64.16 49.51
CA ILE A 16 36.91 -63.15 49.09
C ILE A 16 35.48 -63.63 49.41
N LEU A 17 35.19 -64.93 49.30
CA LEU A 17 33.88 -65.49 49.61
C LEU A 17 33.60 -65.51 51.12
N VAL A 18 34.60 -65.76 51.96
CA VAL A 18 34.48 -65.68 53.43
C VAL A 18 34.26 -64.22 53.85
N ASP A 19 35.06 -63.28 53.33
CA ASP A 19 34.90 -61.84 53.60
C ASP A 19 33.52 -61.32 53.15
N ALA A 20 32.96 -61.86 52.06
CA ALA A 20 31.64 -61.51 51.56
C ALA A 20 30.49 -62.08 52.42
N GLU A 21 30.63 -63.31 52.92
CA GLU A 21 29.66 -63.91 53.85
C GLU A 21 29.65 -63.18 55.20
N GLU A 22 30.81 -62.77 55.71
CA GLU A 22 30.91 -61.94 56.93
C GLU A 22 30.25 -60.55 56.76
N GLN A 23 30.17 -60.05 55.53
CA GLN A 23 29.52 -58.78 55.18
C GLN A 23 28.04 -58.92 54.78
N GLY A 24 27.49 -60.14 54.80
CA GLY A 24 26.08 -60.40 54.45
C GLY A 24 25.73 -60.18 52.98
N ILE A 25 26.72 -60.21 52.08
CA ILE A 25 26.51 -60.01 50.64
C ILE A 25 26.19 -61.36 49.99
N GLU A 26 25.09 -61.43 49.23
CA GLU A 26 24.71 -62.66 48.55
C GLU A 26 25.72 -63.03 47.45
N GLN A 27 26.14 -64.31 47.40
CA GLN A 27 27.13 -64.84 46.45
C GLN A 27 26.81 -64.57 44.96
N ARG A 28 25.58 -64.17 44.65
CA ARG A 28 25.10 -63.84 43.30
C ARG A 28 25.62 -62.48 42.78
N ASP A 29 25.99 -61.58 43.69
CA ASP A 29 26.38 -60.21 43.34
C ASP A 29 27.89 -60.03 43.12
N ILE A 30 28.69 -61.04 43.44
CA ILE A 30 30.17 -60.97 43.41
C ILE A 30 30.76 -61.78 42.24
N LEU A 31 30.05 -62.78 41.72
CA LEU A 31 30.59 -63.71 40.72
C LEU A 31 29.80 -63.67 39.40
N PRO A 32 30.48 -63.63 38.23
CA PRO A 32 29.82 -63.74 36.93
C PRO A 32 29.04 -65.06 36.79
N LEU A 33 27.85 -65.00 36.18
CA LEU A 33 26.94 -66.15 36.03
C LEU A 33 27.57 -67.39 35.38
N GLN A 34 28.60 -67.22 34.53
CA GLN A 34 29.23 -68.36 33.84
C GLN A 34 30.07 -69.28 34.76
N VAL A 35 30.46 -68.82 35.95
CA VAL A 35 31.43 -69.54 36.81
C VAL A 35 30.77 -70.27 38.00
N HIS A 36 29.49 -70.01 38.25
CA HIS A 36 28.72 -70.57 39.37
C HIS A 36 28.69 -72.12 39.39
N GLY A 37 28.62 -72.76 38.22
CA GLY A 37 28.57 -74.22 38.12
C GLY A 37 29.87 -74.92 38.55
N HIS A 38 31.02 -74.29 38.32
CA HIS A 38 32.33 -74.86 38.65
C HIS A 38 32.66 -74.73 40.15
N PHE A 39 32.35 -73.57 40.74
CA PHE A 39 32.59 -73.31 42.16
C PHE A 39 31.69 -74.11 43.10
N ARG A 40 30.43 -74.36 42.71
CA ARG A 40 29.52 -75.22 43.49
C ARG A 40 30.04 -76.66 43.61
N ASN A 41 30.70 -77.16 42.56
CA ASN A 41 31.33 -78.48 42.59
C ASN A 41 32.62 -78.49 43.43
N LEU A 42 33.40 -77.41 43.43
CA LEU A 42 34.61 -77.28 44.25
C LEU A 42 34.31 -77.16 45.75
N LEU A 43 33.28 -76.39 46.14
CA LEU A 43 32.83 -76.30 47.53
C LEU A 43 32.34 -77.65 48.07
N ARG A 44 31.67 -78.45 47.22
CA ARG A 44 31.28 -79.81 47.59
C ARG A 44 32.49 -80.73 47.81
N ILE A 45 33.54 -80.58 47.00
CA ILE A 45 34.78 -81.36 47.14
C ILE A 45 35.57 -80.92 48.38
N ALA A 46 35.61 -79.63 48.69
CA ALA A 46 36.28 -79.09 49.87
C ALA A 46 35.58 -79.53 51.16
N ASN A 47 34.24 -79.41 51.24
CA ASN A 47 33.47 -79.84 52.42
C ASN A 47 33.58 -81.35 52.67
N ASN A 48 33.59 -82.18 51.63
CA ASN A 48 33.80 -83.62 51.78
C ASN A 48 35.22 -83.97 52.28
N ARG A 49 36.21 -83.11 51.99
CA ARG A 49 37.60 -83.32 52.44
C ARG A 49 37.84 -82.80 53.85
N ILE A 50 37.13 -81.76 54.27
CA ILE A 50 37.14 -81.25 55.66
C ILE A 50 36.52 -82.31 56.58
N SER A 51 35.35 -82.85 56.24
CA SER A 51 34.72 -83.93 57.02
C SER A 51 35.59 -85.18 57.13
N ALA A 52 36.30 -85.58 56.06
CA ALA A 52 37.22 -86.71 56.11
C ALA A 52 38.46 -86.45 57.01
N LEU A 53 38.93 -85.21 57.08
CA LEU A 53 40.06 -84.83 57.95
C LEU A 53 39.65 -84.70 59.42
N GLU A 54 38.40 -84.30 59.68
CA GLU A 54 37.83 -84.27 61.04
C GLU A 54 37.66 -85.69 61.60
N ASP A 55 37.21 -86.64 60.78
CA ASP A 55 37.10 -88.05 61.16
C ASP A 55 38.48 -88.70 61.45
N GLU A 56 39.51 -88.38 60.64
CA GLU A 56 40.89 -88.84 60.89
C GLU A 56 41.51 -88.20 62.16
N ALA A 57 41.18 -86.95 62.46
CA ALA A 57 41.65 -86.25 63.66
C ALA A 57 41.03 -86.82 64.95
N GLU A 58 39.75 -87.22 64.92
CA GLU A 58 39.09 -87.90 66.04
C GLU A 58 39.63 -89.32 66.27
N GLU A 59 39.94 -90.07 65.20
CA GLU A 59 40.61 -91.38 65.32
C GLU A 59 42.01 -91.27 65.93
N MET A 60 42.79 -90.24 65.56
CA MET A 60 44.14 -90.01 66.08
C MET A 60 44.14 -89.56 67.55
N LYS A 61 43.09 -88.86 68.01
CA LYS A 61 42.88 -88.55 69.44
C LYS A 61 42.58 -89.82 70.24
N LYS A 62 41.66 -90.67 69.77
CA LYS A 62 41.31 -91.94 70.44
C LYS A 62 42.48 -92.93 70.51
N LYS A 63 43.37 -92.95 69.50
CA LYS A 63 44.58 -93.81 69.49
C LYS A 63 45.70 -93.31 70.42
N LYS A 64 45.76 -92.02 70.76
CA LYS A 64 46.76 -91.47 71.71
C LYS A 64 46.35 -91.65 73.17
N ASP A 65 45.06 -91.56 73.48
CA ASP A 65 44.60 -91.63 74.89
C ASP A 65 44.64 -93.07 75.45
N LEU A 66 44.39 -94.09 74.63
CA LEU A 66 44.46 -95.51 75.04
C LEU A 66 45.89 -96.08 75.19
N GLY A 67 46.90 -95.46 74.56
CA GLY A 67 48.29 -95.95 74.58
C GLY A 67 49.15 -95.44 75.73
N LEU A 68 48.70 -94.40 76.43
CA LEU A 68 49.43 -93.75 77.53
C LEU A 68 48.97 -94.23 78.92
N GLU A 69 47.71 -94.65 79.09
CA GLU A 69 47.22 -95.23 80.35
C GLU A 69 47.81 -96.63 80.65
N ASP A 70 48.01 -97.47 79.62
CA ASP A 70 48.57 -98.83 79.80
C ASP A 70 50.07 -98.83 80.15
N LYS A 71 50.81 -97.80 79.74
CA LYS A 71 52.24 -97.64 80.10
C LYS A 71 52.42 -97.07 81.51
N LEU A 72 51.44 -96.33 82.02
CA LEU A 72 51.49 -95.73 83.35
C LEU A 72 51.17 -96.77 84.44
N ASN A 73 50.23 -97.69 84.18
CA ASN A 73 49.87 -98.78 85.11
C ASN A 73 50.93 -99.90 85.21
N GLN A 74 51.72 -100.14 84.16
CA GLN A 74 52.83 -101.11 84.22
C GLN A 74 54.08 -100.57 84.94
N ALA A 75 54.25 -99.25 85.02
CA ALA A 75 55.35 -98.61 85.74
C ALA A 75 55.09 -98.52 87.26
N GLN A 76 53.83 -98.33 87.69
CA GLN A 76 53.48 -98.26 89.12
C GLN A 76 53.61 -99.60 89.86
N ARG A 77 53.41 -100.75 89.18
CA ARG A 77 53.50 -102.08 89.83
C ARG A 77 54.93 -102.63 90.02
N LYS A 78 55.97 -101.95 89.49
CA LYS A 78 57.38 -102.34 89.68
C LYS A 78 58.11 -101.54 90.76
N LEU A 79 57.46 -100.54 91.37
CA LEU A 79 58.05 -99.70 92.41
C LEU A 79 57.75 -100.16 93.85
N GLU A 80 56.84 -101.11 94.07
CA GLU A 80 56.37 -101.51 95.41
C GLU A 80 57.15 -102.66 96.08
N THR A 81 58.25 -103.16 95.51
CA THR A 81 58.91 -104.41 96.01
C THR A 81 60.42 -104.37 96.24
N MET A 82 61.05 -103.19 96.38
CA MET A 82 62.40 -103.11 96.96
C MET A 82 62.54 -101.92 97.90
N ASP A 83 62.75 -102.25 99.18
CA ASP A 83 63.25 -101.34 100.23
C ASP A 83 64.56 -100.69 99.78
N ILE A 84 64.52 -99.42 99.43
CA ILE A 84 65.70 -98.56 99.28
C ILE A 84 65.38 -97.16 99.87
N PRO A 85 66.32 -96.55 100.63
CA PRO A 85 66.07 -95.48 101.59
C PRO A 85 66.12 -94.06 100.99
N GLU A 86 65.52 -93.09 101.69
CA GLU A 86 65.68 -91.61 101.68
C GLU A 86 65.80 -90.78 100.37
N ASP A 87 66.38 -91.28 99.28
CA ASP A 87 66.63 -90.52 98.04
C ASP A 87 65.35 -90.27 97.20
N SER A 88 64.32 -91.12 97.34
CA SER A 88 63.04 -90.94 96.62
C SER A 88 62.23 -89.75 97.11
N LYS A 89 62.39 -89.33 98.37
CA LYS A 89 61.75 -88.10 98.88
C LYS A 89 62.42 -86.86 98.32
N GLN A 90 63.75 -86.88 98.14
CA GLN A 90 64.48 -85.78 97.51
C GLN A 90 64.12 -85.65 96.03
N LEU A 91 63.97 -86.76 95.29
CA LEU A 91 63.57 -86.72 93.89
C LEU A 91 62.14 -86.20 93.70
N GLN A 92 61.23 -86.55 94.60
CA GLN A 92 59.85 -86.05 94.58
C GLN A 92 59.77 -84.56 94.90
N VAL A 93 60.57 -84.09 95.87
CA VAL A 93 60.72 -82.66 96.16
C VAL A 93 61.35 -81.91 94.97
N GLN A 94 62.34 -82.48 94.29
CA GLN A 94 62.92 -81.89 93.06
C GLN A 94 61.91 -81.88 91.90
N LEU A 95 61.09 -82.91 91.76
CA LEU A 95 60.02 -82.96 90.77
C LEU A 95 58.95 -81.89 91.05
N ASP A 96 58.57 -81.71 92.30
CA ASP A 96 57.60 -80.69 92.67
C ASP A 96 58.20 -79.27 92.55
N LEU A 97 59.49 -79.08 92.88
CA LEU A 97 60.21 -77.83 92.67
C LEU A 97 60.33 -77.48 91.18
N THR A 98 60.64 -78.46 90.32
CA THR A 98 60.72 -78.27 88.87
C THR A 98 59.34 -78.00 88.26
N LYS A 99 58.28 -78.68 88.71
CA LYS A 99 56.89 -78.36 88.33
C LYS A 99 56.51 -76.94 88.73
N GLN A 100 56.78 -76.52 89.97
CA GLN A 100 56.54 -75.16 90.43
C GLN A 100 57.31 -74.13 89.59
N SER A 101 58.58 -74.42 89.25
CA SER A 101 59.37 -73.55 88.37
C SER A 101 58.80 -73.49 86.96
N ALA A 102 58.35 -74.62 86.40
CA ALA A 102 57.75 -74.70 85.07
C ALA A 102 56.41 -73.95 85.02
N ASP A 103 55.59 -74.07 86.06
CA ASP A 103 54.33 -73.33 86.16
C ASP A 103 54.55 -71.83 86.37
N PHE A 104 55.59 -71.43 87.12
CA PHE A 104 56.02 -70.03 87.22
C PHE A 104 56.44 -69.46 85.86
N TYR A 105 57.33 -70.15 85.12
CA TYR A 105 57.75 -69.71 83.80
C TYR A 105 56.61 -69.75 82.77
N ARG A 106 55.69 -70.71 82.88
CA ARG A 106 54.48 -70.75 82.05
C ARG A 106 53.57 -69.56 82.36
N GLY A 107 53.38 -69.21 83.63
CA GLY A 107 52.65 -68.01 84.03
C GLY A 107 53.30 -66.73 83.48
N LEU A 108 54.64 -66.64 83.54
CA LEU A 108 55.39 -65.50 83.00
C LEU A 108 55.27 -65.43 81.46
N MET A 109 55.32 -66.57 80.77
CA MET A 109 55.14 -66.68 79.32
C MET A 109 53.73 -66.26 78.91
N ASN A 110 52.69 -66.77 79.57
CA ASN A 110 51.31 -66.39 79.28
C ASN A 110 51.08 -64.89 79.51
N GLN A 111 51.63 -64.31 80.57
CA GLN A 111 51.57 -62.85 80.79
C GLN A 111 52.30 -62.06 79.71
N ALA A 112 53.42 -62.57 79.19
CA ALA A 112 54.14 -61.95 78.09
C ALA A 112 53.37 -62.07 76.77
N GLU A 113 52.75 -63.21 76.50
CA GLU A 113 51.87 -63.44 75.35
C GLU A 113 50.64 -62.53 75.40
N GLU A 114 49.95 -62.45 76.54
CA GLU A 114 48.83 -61.53 76.75
C GLU A 114 49.23 -60.06 76.55
N ARG A 115 50.42 -59.66 77.01
CA ARG A 115 50.94 -58.31 76.73
C ARG A 115 51.23 -58.12 75.25
N ALA A 116 51.85 -59.10 74.59
CA ALA A 116 52.16 -59.03 73.17
C ALA A 116 50.90 -58.95 72.31
N THR A 117 49.87 -59.75 72.60
CA THR A 117 48.57 -59.69 71.92
C THR A 117 47.88 -58.36 72.15
N MET A 118 47.85 -57.84 73.39
CA MET A 118 47.32 -56.51 73.67
C MET A 118 48.07 -55.41 72.91
N TYR A 119 49.40 -55.48 72.80
CA TYR A 119 50.17 -54.50 72.01
C TYR A 119 49.89 -54.63 70.52
N GLN A 120 49.74 -55.85 70.00
CA GLN A 120 49.39 -56.11 68.61
C GLN A 120 47.99 -55.57 68.29
N GLU A 121 46.99 -55.81 69.15
CA GLU A 121 45.64 -55.27 68.99
C GLU A 121 45.64 -53.74 69.02
N LYS A 122 46.32 -53.12 70.00
CA LYS A 122 46.47 -51.65 70.06
C LYS A 122 47.17 -51.09 68.82
N TRP A 123 48.20 -51.76 68.32
CA TRP A 123 48.89 -51.35 67.11
C TRP A 123 47.98 -51.43 65.89
N GLN A 124 47.21 -52.52 65.73
CA GLN A 124 46.23 -52.66 64.66
C GLN A 124 45.13 -51.60 64.76
N GLU A 125 44.66 -51.27 65.97
CA GLU A 125 43.68 -50.22 66.18
C GLU A 125 44.24 -48.83 65.81
N ILE A 126 45.48 -48.53 66.21
CA ILE A 126 46.17 -47.28 65.82
C ILE A 126 46.35 -47.22 64.31
N LEU A 127 46.78 -48.32 63.68
CA LEU A 127 46.95 -48.39 62.23
C LEU A 127 45.64 -48.16 61.49
N ARG A 128 44.54 -48.79 61.94
CA ARG A 128 43.19 -48.56 61.38
C ARG A 128 42.74 -47.10 61.52
N LYS A 129 43.01 -46.47 62.66
CA LYS A 129 42.72 -45.04 62.87
C LYS A 129 43.56 -44.16 61.96
N GLN A 130 44.83 -44.49 61.76
CA GLN A 130 45.72 -43.77 60.85
C GLN A 130 45.25 -43.89 59.40
N THR A 131 44.93 -45.10 58.91
CA THR A 131 44.44 -45.29 57.54
C THR A 131 43.11 -44.56 57.32
N ALA A 132 42.20 -44.58 58.29
CA ALA A 132 40.94 -43.85 58.23
C ALA A 132 41.16 -42.32 58.21
N ALA A 133 42.14 -41.80 58.97
CA ALA A 133 42.52 -40.40 58.92
C ALA A 133 43.13 -40.01 57.57
N GLU A 134 44.04 -40.82 57.02
CA GLU A 134 44.63 -40.58 55.69
C GLU A 134 43.58 -40.62 54.56
N GLU A 135 42.58 -41.49 54.67
CA GLU A 135 41.44 -41.52 53.74
C GLU A 135 40.54 -40.29 53.88
N ALA A 136 40.31 -39.81 55.11
CA ALA A 136 39.57 -38.59 55.37
C ALA A 136 40.31 -37.36 54.81
N ASP A 137 41.63 -37.27 55.00
CA ASP A 137 42.46 -36.18 54.47
C ASP A 137 42.43 -36.16 52.94
N LYS A 138 42.60 -37.33 52.28
CA LYS A 138 42.44 -37.43 50.82
C LYS A 138 41.06 -37.01 50.34
N ARG A 139 40.01 -37.25 51.12
CA ARG A 139 38.64 -36.82 50.80
C ARG A 139 38.48 -35.32 50.98
N ILE A 140 39.06 -34.73 52.03
CA ILE A 140 39.09 -33.29 52.26
C ILE A 140 39.78 -32.60 51.08
N ASP A 141 40.96 -33.07 50.67
CA ASP A 141 41.70 -32.49 49.54
C ASP A 141 40.88 -32.48 48.24
N ARG A 142 40.19 -33.60 47.93
CA ARG A 142 39.30 -33.67 46.76
C ARG A 142 38.16 -32.66 46.85
N LEU A 143 37.47 -32.61 47.99
CA LEU A 143 36.37 -31.67 48.20
C LEU A 143 36.83 -30.22 48.15
N GLU A 144 38.04 -29.91 48.64
CA GLU A 144 38.63 -28.58 48.52
C GLU A 144 38.91 -28.21 47.06
N THR A 145 39.45 -29.14 46.26
CA THR A 145 39.69 -28.90 44.83
C THR A 145 38.38 -28.67 44.08
N GLU A 146 37.36 -29.50 44.30
CA GLU A 146 36.03 -29.34 43.72
C GLU A 146 35.39 -28.01 44.14
N ASN A 147 35.53 -27.60 45.41
CA ASN A 147 35.00 -26.33 45.88
C ASN A 147 35.69 -25.13 45.21
N ARG A 148 37.02 -25.19 45.03
CA ARG A 148 37.76 -24.14 44.30
C ARG A 148 37.31 -24.05 42.85
N GLU A 149 37.13 -25.17 42.16
CA GLU A 149 36.62 -25.22 40.78
C GLU A 149 35.20 -24.64 40.67
N LEU A 150 34.31 -25.02 41.60
CA LEU A 150 32.94 -24.49 41.65
C LEU A 150 32.92 -22.98 41.94
N GLN A 151 33.81 -22.48 42.81
CA GLN A 151 33.95 -21.05 43.06
C GLN A 151 34.41 -20.30 41.81
N GLN A 152 35.41 -20.83 41.10
CA GLN A 152 35.88 -20.25 39.84
C GLN A 152 34.76 -20.22 38.79
N SER A 153 34.05 -21.34 38.60
CA SER A 153 32.90 -21.42 37.70
C SER A 153 31.81 -20.40 38.06
N LYS A 154 31.48 -20.28 39.35
CA LYS A 154 30.52 -19.27 39.84
C LYS A 154 30.96 -17.84 39.50
N THR A 155 32.25 -17.51 39.67
CA THR A 155 32.76 -16.18 39.32
C THR A 155 32.67 -15.91 37.82
N MET A 156 33.04 -16.88 36.97
CA MET A 156 32.94 -16.76 35.52
C MET A 156 31.49 -16.53 35.07
N ILE A 157 30.54 -17.34 35.55
CA ILE A 157 29.12 -17.18 35.24
C ILE A 157 28.60 -15.82 35.71
N SER A 158 29.03 -15.36 36.89
CA SER A 158 28.61 -14.05 37.42
C SER A 158 29.12 -12.89 36.54
N GLU A 159 30.35 -12.99 36.03
CA GLU A 159 30.90 -12.01 35.09
C GLU A 159 30.19 -12.02 33.74
N GLU A 160 29.87 -13.21 33.21
CA GLU A 160 29.09 -13.34 31.98
C GLU A 160 27.68 -12.78 32.13
N MET A 161 27.00 -13.06 33.24
CA MET A 161 25.70 -12.46 33.56
C MET A 161 25.78 -10.93 33.64
N ARG A 162 26.86 -10.38 34.23
CA ARG A 162 27.08 -8.93 34.25
C ARG A 162 27.25 -8.38 32.83
N LYS A 163 28.10 -8.98 32.01
CA LYS A 163 28.32 -8.58 30.61
C LYS A 163 27.02 -8.64 29.80
N MET A 164 26.24 -9.71 29.95
CA MET A 164 24.92 -9.82 29.29
C MET A 164 23.98 -8.71 29.76
N LYS A 165 23.90 -8.43 31.06
CA LYS A 165 23.05 -7.36 31.60
C LYS A 165 23.43 -5.99 31.02
N ASP A 166 24.74 -5.71 30.89
CA ASP A 166 25.23 -4.47 30.29
C ASP A 166 24.89 -4.38 28.79
N LEU A 167 25.04 -5.49 28.05
CA LEU A 167 24.64 -5.58 26.64
C LEU A 167 23.14 -5.35 26.46
N TYR A 168 22.30 -6.01 27.26
CA TYR A 168 20.85 -5.79 27.25
C TYR A 168 20.47 -4.35 27.63
N GLY A 169 21.14 -3.76 28.61
CA GLY A 169 20.96 -2.36 28.97
C GLY A 169 21.28 -1.40 27.82
N ASN A 170 22.37 -1.65 27.11
CA ASN A 170 22.77 -0.86 25.95
C ASN A 170 21.83 -1.06 24.76
N LEU A 171 21.38 -2.29 24.49
CA LEU A 171 20.42 -2.58 23.44
C LEU A 171 19.09 -1.88 23.70
N ARG A 172 18.57 -1.98 24.93
CA ARG A 172 17.33 -1.31 25.35
C ARG A 172 17.42 0.21 25.19
N LYS A 173 18.56 0.83 25.52
CA LYS A 173 18.78 2.28 25.31
C LYS A 173 18.75 2.64 23.82
N LYS A 174 19.38 1.83 22.96
CA LYS A 174 19.35 2.04 21.50
C LYS A 174 17.95 1.90 20.93
N ASP A 175 17.21 0.88 21.37
CA ASP A 175 15.84 0.65 20.91
C ASP A 175 14.90 1.79 21.32
N LEU A 176 15.02 2.28 22.56
CA LEU A 176 14.26 3.45 23.03
C LEU A 176 14.57 4.70 22.20
N ALA A 177 15.85 5.00 21.98
CA ALA A 177 16.25 6.14 21.15
C ALA A 177 15.75 6.03 19.69
N ALA A 178 15.72 4.81 19.14
CA ALA A 178 15.18 4.57 17.80
C ALA A 178 13.66 4.73 17.74
N ILE A 179 12.94 4.34 18.80
CA ILE A 179 11.49 4.57 18.94
C ILE A 179 11.20 6.07 19.02
N GLU A 180 11.89 6.80 19.90
CA GLU A 180 11.74 8.26 20.04
C GLU A 180 11.97 8.98 18.70
N GLN A 181 13.05 8.63 17.98
CA GLN A 181 13.32 9.21 16.66
C GLN A 181 12.22 8.89 15.63
N LYS A 182 11.64 7.68 15.67
CA LYS A 182 10.53 7.32 14.77
C LYS A 182 9.26 8.06 15.13
N GLU A 183 8.94 8.22 16.41
CA GLU A 183 7.80 8.99 16.89
C GLU A 183 7.93 10.47 16.49
N GLU A 184 9.11 11.07 16.62
CA GLU A 184 9.37 12.44 16.16
C GLU A 184 9.11 12.60 14.65
N ARG A 185 9.61 11.67 13.83
CA ARG A 185 9.39 11.68 12.38
C ARG A 185 7.92 11.49 12.02
N LEU A 186 7.23 10.59 12.73
CA LEU A 186 5.80 10.33 12.52
C LEU A 186 4.98 11.58 12.85
N MET A 187 5.24 12.23 13.99
CA MET A 187 4.60 13.48 14.38
C MET A 187 4.87 14.62 13.38
N ALA A 188 6.09 14.71 12.84
CA ALA A 188 6.41 15.69 11.80
C ALA A 188 5.64 15.41 10.49
N SER A 189 5.56 14.14 10.08
CA SER A 189 4.79 13.73 8.90
C SER A 189 3.29 13.98 9.08
N GLU A 190 2.74 13.73 10.26
CA GLU A 190 1.32 14.02 10.56
C GLU A 190 1.01 15.51 10.47
N ARG A 191 1.93 16.39 10.92
CA ARG A 191 1.79 17.83 10.77
C ARG A 191 1.79 18.24 9.30
N GLN A 192 2.72 17.70 8.50
CA GLN A 192 2.78 17.97 7.06
C GLN A 192 1.51 17.49 6.34
N LEU A 193 0.98 16.32 6.70
CA LEU A 193 -0.28 15.82 6.15
C LEU A 193 -1.45 16.76 6.49
N LYS A 194 -1.56 17.21 7.75
CA LYS A 194 -2.60 18.19 8.14
C LYS A 194 -2.48 19.50 7.37
N GLU A 195 -1.27 20.04 7.20
CA GLU A 195 -1.04 21.24 6.40
C GLU A 195 -1.44 21.05 4.93
N LEU A 196 -1.12 19.89 4.34
CA LEU A 196 -1.50 19.57 2.97
C LEU A 196 -3.01 19.39 2.81
N THR A 197 -3.69 18.76 3.77
CA THR A 197 -5.15 18.63 3.78
C THR A 197 -5.82 19.99 3.82
N ILE A 198 -5.38 20.91 4.68
CA ILE A 198 -5.91 22.27 4.74
C ILE A 198 -5.73 22.99 3.39
N LYS A 199 -4.54 22.90 2.78
CA LYS A 199 -4.29 23.49 1.46
C LYS A 199 -5.16 22.91 0.35
N LEU A 200 -5.43 21.60 0.39
CA LEU A 200 -6.35 20.97 -0.56
C LEU A 200 -7.79 21.48 -0.38
N GLU A 201 -8.28 21.59 0.86
CA GLU A 201 -9.60 22.16 1.12
C GLU A 201 -9.71 23.62 0.68
N GLU A 202 -8.65 24.42 0.82
CA GLU A 202 -8.57 25.80 0.30
C GLU A 202 -8.63 25.82 -1.23
N LEU A 203 -7.85 24.97 -1.90
CA LEU A 203 -7.87 24.86 -3.37
C LEU A 203 -9.23 24.37 -3.90
N GLU A 204 -9.90 23.44 -3.22
CA GLU A 204 -11.24 22.99 -3.59
C GLU A 204 -12.27 24.12 -3.48
N LYS A 205 -12.18 24.94 -2.43
CA LYS A 205 -13.02 26.15 -2.28
C LYS A 205 -12.75 27.16 -3.39
N GLU A 206 -11.48 27.45 -3.68
CA GLU A 206 -11.10 28.33 -4.79
C GLU A 206 -11.61 27.81 -6.13
N ASN A 207 -11.46 26.50 -6.40
CA ASN A 207 -11.96 25.88 -7.62
C ASN A 207 -13.49 26.03 -7.74
N SER A 208 -14.23 25.77 -6.66
CA SER A 208 -15.69 25.96 -6.65
C SER A 208 -16.10 27.42 -6.89
N ALA A 209 -15.31 28.39 -6.40
CA ALA A 209 -15.55 29.81 -6.64
C ALA A 209 -15.29 30.19 -8.11
N VAL A 210 -14.23 29.66 -8.71
CA VAL A 210 -13.91 29.84 -10.14
C VAL A 210 -14.99 29.22 -11.02
N GLU A 211 -15.44 28.00 -10.73
CA GLU A 211 -16.53 27.34 -11.45
C GLU A 211 -17.83 28.18 -11.37
N GLY A 212 -18.15 28.72 -10.19
CA GLY A 212 -19.27 29.63 -10.00
C GLY A 212 -19.15 30.91 -10.84
N GLN A 213 -17.98 31.55 -10.87
CA GLN A 213 -17.73 32.73 -11.70
C GLN A 213 -17.82 32.42 -13.20
N TYR A 214 -17.29 31.27 -13.63
CA TYR A 214 -17.36 30.82 -15.01
C TYR A 214 -18.81 30.63 -15.45
N GLN A 215 -19.66 30.02 -14.61
CA GLN A 215 -21.08 29.84 -14.90
C GLN A 215 -21.83 31.17 -15.04
N VAL A 216 -21.52 32.16 -14.20
CA VAL A 216 -22.07 33.52 -14.30
C VAL A 216 -21.66 34.19 -15.62
N VAL A 217 -20.38 34.10 -16.00
CA VAL A 217 -19.90 34.65 -17.27
C VAL A 217 -20.59 33.98 -18.46
N MET A 218 -20.70 32.65 -18.46
CA MET A 218 -21.40 31.91 -19.50
C MET A 218 -22.86 32.35 -19.64
N SER A 219 -23.58 32.46 -18.52
CA SER A 219 -24.98 32.93 -18.53
C SER A 219 -25.10 34.37 -19.02
N SER A 220 -24.14 35.24 -18.67
CA SER A 220 -24.11 36.63 -19.16
C SER A 220 -23.83 36.68 -20.67
N LEU A 221 -22.96 35.80 -21.18
CA LEU A 221 -22.65 35.74 -22.60
C LEU A 221 -23.84 35.23 -23.40
N ASP A 222 -24.54 34.20 -22.92
CA ASP A 222 -25.76 33.70 -23.55
C ASP A 222 -26.86 34.78 -23.58
N ALA A 223 -27.00 35.56 -22.50
CA ALA A 223 -27.91 36.71 -22.46
C ALA A 223 -27.54 37.76 -23.52
N VAL A 224 -26.26 38.13 -23.65
CA VAL A 224 -25.80 39.08 -24.67
C VAL A 224 -25.98 38.53 -26.08
N VAL A 225 -25.71 37.24 -26.31
CA VAL A 225 -25.92 36.60 -27.62
C VAL A 225 -27.40 36.62 -28.01
N THR A 226 -28.29 36.31 -27.07
CA THR A 226 -29.75 36.36 -27.34
C THR A 226 -30.24 37.78 -27.60
N GLU A 227 -29.78 38.77 -26.82
CA GLU A 227 -30.12 40.18 -27.01
C GLU A 227 -29.63 40.68 -28.38
N THR A 228 -28.34 40.47 -28.69
CA THR A 228 -27.76 40.88 -29.98
C THR A 228 -28.41 40.18 -31.18
N THR A 229 -28.83 38.93 -31.04
CA THR A 229 -29.56 38.21 -32.10
C THR A 229 -30.96 38.81 -32.30
N ASN A 230 -31.65 39.19 -31.23
CA ASN A 230 -32.95 39.85 -31.31
C ASN A 230 -32.82 41.25 -31.95
N ASP A 231 -31.82 42.04 -31.56
CA ASP A 231 -31.53 43.35 -32.15
C ASP A 231 -31.18 43.22 -33.64
N LEU A 232 -30.39 42.20 -34.02
CA LEU A 232 -30.06 41.95 -35.42
C LEU A 232 -31.30 41.56 -36.23
N ASN A 233 -32.21 40.76 -35.66
CA ASN A 233 -33.44 40.38 -36.34
C ASN A 233 -34.39 41.56 -36.52
N THR A 234 -34.59 42.38 -35.48
CA THR A 234 -35.46 43.58 -35.56
C THR A 234 -34.90 44.62 -36.55
N THR A 235 -33.60 44.87 -36.53
CA THR A 235 -32.96 45.77 -37.51
C THR A 235 -33.04 45.24 -38.93
N LYS A 236 -32.89 43.93 -39.14
CA LYS A 236 -33.05 43.29 -40.45
C LYS A 236 -34.50 43.36 -40.96
N GLU A 237 -35.48 43.15 -40.09
CA GLU A 237 -36.90 43.29 -40.43
C GLU A 237 -37.24 44.75 -40.79
N HIS A 238 -36.75 45.70 -40.00
CA HIS A 238 -36.91 47.12 -40.31
C HIS A 238 -36.24 47.50 -41.64
N ALA A 239 -35.02 47.04 -41.90
CA ALA A 239 -34.32 47.28 -43.17
C ALA A 239 -35.08 46.69 -44.37
N ARG A 240 -35.66 45.49 -44.21
CA ARG A 240 -36.52 44.88 -45.24
C ARG A 240 -37.78 45.69 -45.49
N ALA A 241 -38.46 46.14 -44.43
CA ALA A 241 -39.66 46.96 -44.54
C ALA A 241 -39.35 48.30 -45.26
N VAL A 242 -38.26 48.97 -44.89
CA VAL A 242 -37.80 50.20 -45.55
C VAL A 242 -37.43 49.95 -47.01
N GLN A 243 -36.71 48.86 -47.32
CA GLN A 243 -36.35 48.52 -48.69
C GLN A 243 -37.59 48.20 -49.55
N GLN A 244 -38.58 47.51 -49.00
CA GLN A 244 -39.85 47.22 -49.67
C GLN A 244 -40.62 48.51 -49.94
N GLN A 245 -40.71 49.41 -48.95
CA GLN A 245 -41.35 50.72 -49.12
C GLN A 245 -40.65 51.56 -50.19
N GLN A 246 -39.31 51.66 -50.16
CA GLN A 246 -38.54 52.39 -51.18
C GLN A 246 -38.73 51.81 -52.58
N SER A 247 -38.76 50.49 -52.71
CA SER A 247 -38.96 49.81 -54.00
C SER A 247 -40.37 50.08 -54.54
N SER A 248 -41.38 50.03 -53.68
CA SER A 248 -42.77 50.39 -54.01
C SER A 248 -42.87 51.84 -54.48
N THR A 249 -42.39 52.81 -53.68
CA THR A 249 -42.41 54.23 -54.05
C THR A 249 -41.67 54.51 -55.36
N PHE A 250 -40.52 53.86 -55.61
CA PHE A 250 -39.80 54.03 -56.87
C PHE A 250 -40.58 53.48 -58.07
N SER A 251 -41.26 52.34 -57.90
CA SER A 251 -42.10 51.75 -58.93
C SER A 251 -43.33 52.61 -59.25
N GLU A 252 -43.93 53.28 -58.25
CA GLU A 252 -45.04 54.22 -58.43
C GLU A 252 -44.60 55.53 -59.10
N ILE A 253 -43.41 56.05 -58.77
CA ILE A 253 -42.90 57.31 -59.36
C ILE A 253 -42.55 57.14 -60.84
N GLN A 254 -42.09 55.95 -61.25
CA GLN A 254 -41.52 55.75 -62.58
C GLN A 254 -42.50 56.09 -63.74
N PRO A 255 -43.77 55.65 -63.75
CA PRO A 255 -44.74 56.06 -64.77
C PRO A 255 -45.01 57.57 -64.77
N LEU A 256 -45.17 58.20 -63.59
CA LEU A 256 -45.38 59.65 -63.50
C LEU A 256 -44.19 60.44 -64.05
N ARG A 257 -42.96 60.00 -63.77
CA ARG A 257 -41.76 60.62 -64.33
C ARG A 257 -41.75 60.56 -65.86
N LYS A 258 -42.12 59.41 -66.44
CA LYS A 258 -42.22 59.25 -67.89
C LYS A 258 -43.33 60.10 -68.49
N PHE A 259 -44.48 60.19 -67.82
CA PHE A 259 -45.56 61.10 -68.19
C PHE A 259 -45.05 62.54 -68.31
N TYR A 260 -44.38 63.08 -67.28
CA TYR A 260 -43.87 64.44 -67.32
C TYR A 260 -42.81 64.65 -68.42
N SER A 261 -42.01 63.62 -68.72
CA SER A 261 -41.11 63.64 -69.88
C SER A 261 -41.89 63.77 -71.19
N HIS A 262 -42.96 62.99 -71.37
CA HIS A 262 -43.81 63.07 -72.58
C HIS A 262 -44.59 64.38 -72.65
N ALA A 263 -45.09 64.89 -71.54
CA ALA A 263 -45.74 66.20 -71.46
C ALA A 263 -44.76 67.32 -71.89
N ASN A 264 -43.52 67.26 -71.44
CA ASN A 264 -42.48 68.19 -71.86
C ASN A 264 -42.14 68.06 -73.36
N ASP A 265 -42.10 66.84 -73.90
CA ASP A 265 -41.93 66.61 -75.34
C ASP A 265 -43.07 67.24 -76.15
N ILE A 266 -44.33 67.03 -75.73
CA ILE A 266 -45.53 67.61 -76.37
C ILE A 266 -45.47 69.13 -76.32
N LEU A 267 -45.15 69.72 -75.16
CA LEU A 267 -44.99 71.17 -75.03
C LEU A 267 -43.87 71.72 -75.91
N SER A 268 -42.75 70.99 -76.01
CA SER A 268 -41.63 71.36 -76.90
C SER A 268 -42.04 71.33 -78.36
N ILE A 269 -42.85 70.35 -78.76
CA ILE A 269 -43.46 70.25 -80.08
C ILE A 269 -44.36 71.46 -80.35
N TYR A 270 -45.30 71.77 -79.45
CA TYR A 270 -46.16 72.96 -79.57
C TYR A 270 -45.35 74.25 -79.64
N GLN A 271 -44.35 74.40 -78.78
CA GLN A 271 -43.47 75.56 -78.78
C GLN A 271 -42.72 75.70 -80.11
N GLY A 272 -42.25 74.60 -80.70
CA GLY A 272 -41.60 74.56 -82.01
C GLY A 272 -42.51 75.12 -83.11
N ILE A 273 -43.77 74.71 -83.13
CA ILE A 273 -44.77 75.20 -84.10
C ILE A 273 -44.97 76.71 -83.97
N PHE A 274 -45.22 77.19 -82.74
CA PHE A 274 -45.46 78.61 -82.50
C PHE A 274 -44.22 79.45 -82.84
N LYS A 275 -43.01 78.94 -82.53
CA LYS A 275 -41.75 79.58 -82.95
C LYS A 275 -41.64 79.68 -84.47
N GLN A 276 -41.91 78.60 -85.22
CA GLN A 276 -41.86 78.61 -86.68
C GLN A 276 -42.91 79.54 -87.31
N LEU A 277 -44.13 79.57 -86.76
CA LEU A 277 -45.20 80.46 -87.22
C LEU A 277 -44.85 81.93 -87.04
N LEU A 278 -44.28 82.28 -85.88
CA LEU A 278 -43.96 83.64 -85.45
C LEU A 278 -42.55 84.10 -85.84
N ASN A 279 -41.70 83.24 -86.42
CA ASN A 279 -40.37 83.63 -86.91
C ASN A 279 -40.50 84.40 -88.24
N ASP A 280 -39.91 85.60 -88.29
CA ASP A 280 -39.98 86.49 -89.46
C ASP A 280 -38.88 86.22 -90.50
N ILE A 281 -37.85 85.46 -90.11
CA ILE A 281 -36.64 85.25 -90.91
C ILE A 281 -36.80 84.09 -91.90
N GLU A 282 -37.58 83.06 -91.57
CA GLU A 282 -37.79 81.89 -92.43
C GLU A 282 -39.08 82.00 -93.27
N PRO A 283 -38.98 81.97 -94.61
CA PRO A 283 -40.12 82.14 -95.50
C PRO A 283 -41.05 80.90 -95.51
N ASP A 284 -40.50 79.70 -95.38
CA ASP A 284 -41.25 78.46 -95.50
C ASP A 284 -41.27 77.67 -94.19
N VAL A 285 -42.46 77.57 -93.59
CA VAL A 285 -42.71 76.64 -92.49
C VAL A 285 -43.03 75.30 -93.13
N THR A 286 -42.08 74.37 -93.07
CA THR A 286 -42.34 72.98 -93.40
C THR A 286 -43.04 72.34 -92.22
N PHE A 287 -44.37 72.38 -92.23
CA PHE A 287 -45.14 71.49 -91.36
C PHE A 287 -44.80 70.08 -91.80
N SER A 288 -44.08 69.34 -90.96
CA SER A 288 -43.91 67.90 -91.18
C SER A 288 -45.31 67.31 -91.30
N SER A 289 -45.58 66.55 -92.37
CA SER A 289 -46.84 65.79 -92.54
C SER A 289 -47.14 64.93 -91.33
N ASP A 290 -46.08 64.55 -90.61
CA ASP A 290 -46.09 63.59 -89.52
C ASP A 290 -46.36 64.28 -88.17
N PHE A 291 -46.63 65.59 -88.16
CA PHE A 291 -46.89 66.37 -86.94
C PHE A 291 -48.05 65.80 -86.13
N CYS A 292 -49.21 65.61 -86.77
CA CYS A 292 -50.39 65.10 -86.09
C CYS A 292 -50.13 63.69 -85.55
N GLU A 293 -49.43 62.85 -86.32
CA GLU A 293 -49.08 61.50 -85.90
C GLU A 293 -48.12 61.50 -84.71
N MET A 294 -47.12 62.39 -84.72
CA MET A 294 -46.15 62.53 -83.63
C MET A 294 -46.80 63.04 -82.33
N VAL A 295 -47.66 64.06 -82.39
CA VAL A 295 -48.37 64.58 -81.21
C VAL A 295 -49.37 63.55 -80.69
N THR A 296 -50.12 62.89 -81.59
CA THR A 296 -51.09 61.86 -81.20
C THR A 296 -50.40 60.66 -80.55
N ALA A 297 -49.27 60.21 -81.11
CA ALA A 297 -48.47 59.13 -80.52
C ALA A 297 -47.92 59.51 -79.14
N ARG A 298 -47.48 60.76 -78.94
CA ARG A 298 -46.99 61.24 -77.64
C ARG A 298 -48.10 61.46 -76.62
N LEU A 299 -49.28 61.91 -77.04
CA LEU A 299 -50.48 61.98 -76.20
C LEU A 299 -50.93 60.59 -75.76
N GLN A 300 -50.98 59.62 -76.67
CA GLN A 300 -51.30 58.22 -76.35
C GLN A 300 -50.27 57.61 -75.39
N ALA A 301 -48.97 57.85 -75.62
CA ALA A 301 -47.92 57.40 -74.70
C ALA A 301 -48.06 58.05 -73.31
N ALA A 302 -48.33 59.36 -73.24
CA ALA A 302 -48.58 60.05 -71.97
C ALA A 302 -49.83 59.50 -71.24
N SER A 303 -50.90 59.22 -71.97
CA SER A 303 -52.11 58.58 -71.44
C SER A 303 -51.80 57.19 -70.88
N GLY A 304 -51.07 56.37 -71.64
CA GLY A 304 -50.64 55.03 -71.22
C GLY A 304 -49.76 55.04 -69.96
N GLU A 305 -48.90 56.05 -69.77
CA GLU A 305 -48.10 56.18 -68.54
C GLU A 305 -48.96 56.63 -67.33
N CYS A 306 -50.02 57.42 -67.54
CA CYS A 306 -51.01 57.72 -66.49
C CYS A 306 -51.82 56.48 -66.08
N GLU A 307 -52.22 55.63 -67.04
CA GLU A 307 -52.88 54.36 -66.77
C GLU A 307 -51.93 53.36 -66.10
N ALA A 308 -50.67 53.32 -66.55
CA ALA A 308 -49.62 52.52 -65.92
C ALA A 308 -49.41 52.91 -64.44
N PHE A 309 -49.47 54.21 -64.12
CA PHE A 309 -49.45 54.65 -62.72
C PHE A 309 -50.63 54.08 -61.92
N LEU A 310 -51.86 54.21 -62.43
CA LEU A 310 -53.05 53.74 -61.71
C LEU A 310 -53.07 52.22 -61.52
N THR A 311 -52.58 51.47 -62.51
CA THR A 311 -52.48 50.01 -62.42
C THR A 311 -51.42 49.56 -61.42
N VAL A 312 -50.22 50.17 -61.44
CA VAL A 312 -49.16 49.91 -60.45
C VAL A 312 -49.66 50.26 -59.05
N ARG A 313 -50.33 51.41 -58.89
CA ARG A 313 -50.91 51.82 -57.61
C ARG A 313 -51.96 50.84 -57.10
N ALA A 314 -52.89 50.42 -57.97
CA ALA A 314 -53.94 49.46 -57.59
C ALA A 314 -53.35 48.13 -57.12
N LEU A 315 -52.31 47.62 -57.79
CA LEU A 315 -51.61 46.40 -57.39
C LEU A 315 -50.92 46.55 -56.03
N LEU A 316 -50.26 47.68 -55.79
CA LEU A 316 -49.54 47.92 -54.53
C LEU A 316 -50.49 48.15 -53.34
N THR A 317 -51.67 48.74 -53.58
CA THR A 317 -52.73 48.85 -52.56
C THR A 317 -53.35 47.51 -52.20
N ASP A 318 -53.49 46.59 -53.16
CA ASP A 318 -54.06 45.24 -52.92
C ASP A 318 -53.06 44.34 -52.17
N GLU A 319 -51.75 44.57 -52.36
CA GLU A 319 -50.68 43.90 -51.61
C GLU A 319 -50.50 44.42 -50.16
N GLY A 320 -51.32 45.38 -49.73
CA GLY A 320 -51.34 45.87 -48.34
C GLY A 320 -50.15 46.75 -47.96
N VAL A 321 -49.48 47.38 -48.94
CA VAL A 321 -48.48 48.43 -48.67
C VAL A 321 -49.23 49.63 -48.08
N SER A 322 -48.90 50.00 -46.83
CA SER A 322 -49.70 51.00 -46.11
C SER A 322 -49.73 52.34 -46.85
N GLU A 323 -50.90 53.00 -46.85
CA GLU A 323 -51.02 54.39 -47.27
C GLU A 323 -50.09 55.25 -46.43
N THR A 324 -49.04 55.75 -47.06
CA THR A 324 -48.06 56.65 -46.44
C THR A 324 -48.30 58.06 -46.95
N GLU A 325 -47.79 59.06 -46.23
CA GLU A 325 -47.81 60.47 -46.67
C GLU A 325 -47.27 60.64 -48.10
N HIS A 326 -46.32 59.79 -48.51
CA HIS A 326 -45.82 59.75 -49.89
C HIS A 326 -46.87 59.27 -50.91
N SER A 327 -47.73 58.34 -50.54
CA SER A 327 -48.79 57.82 -51.43
C SER A 327 -49.86 58.88 -51.71
N GLU A 328 -50.20 59.71 -50.71
CA GLU A 328 -51.10 60.85 -50.89
C GLU A 328 -50.50 61.89 -51.84
N GLN A 329 -49.22 62.24 -51.66
CA GLN A 329 -48.50 63.17 -52.54
C GLN A 329 -48.42 62.65 -53.98
N LEU A 330 -48.20 61.35 -54.19
CA LEU A 330 -48.18 60.74 -55.52
C LEU A 330 -49.57 60.71 -56.15
N ASP A 331 -50.63 60.59 -55.35
CA ASP A 331 -52.00 60.66 -55.84
C ASP A 331 -52.35 62.04 -56.36
N ASP A 332 -51.96 63.07 -55.62
CA ASP A 332 -52.13 64.44 -56.05
C ASP A 332 -51.30 64.73 -57.31
N LEU A 333 -50.08 64.21 -57.39
CA LEU A 333 -49.26 64.30 -58.60
C LEU A 333 -49.91 63.61 -59.79
N ALA A 334 -50.55 62.46 -59.59
CA ALA A 334 -51.28 61.75 -60.65
C ALA A 334 -52.54 62.48 -61.10
N LYS A 335 -53.30 63.07 -60.18
CA LYS A 335 -54.43 63.95 -60.52
C LYS A 335 -53.96 65.14 -61.35
N THR A 336 -52.85 65.78 -60.95
CA THR A 336 -52.27 66.87 -61.74
C THR A 336 -51.79 66.42 -63.12
N ALA A 337 -51.21 65.22 -63.23
CA ALA A 337 -50.80 64.64 -64.50
C ALA A 337 -52.01 64.38 -65.42
N GLN A 338 -53.10 63.82 -64.91
CA GLN A 338 -54.34 63.62 -65.66
C GLN A 338 -54.96 64.93 -66.14
N HIS A 339 -54.97 65.97 -65.28
CA HIS A 339 -55.45 67.29 -65.67
C HIS A 339 -54.56 67.90 -66.76
N MET A 340 -53.24 67.81 -66.61
CA MET A 340 -52.28 68.29 -67.60
C MET A 340 -52.44 67.54 -68.93
N HIS A 341 -52.64 66.23 -68.90
CA HIS A 341 -52.88 65.42 -70.09
C HIS A 341 -54.12 65.90 -70.85
N LYS A 342 -55.25 66.06 -70.16
CA LYS A 342 -56.49 66.59 -70.74
C LYS A 342 -56.28 67.98 -71.35
N SER A 343 -55.53 68.85 -70.67
CA SER A 343 -55.20 70.17 -71.23
C SER A 343 -54.32 70.07 -72.48
N LEU A 344 -53.32 69.19 -72.49
CA LEU A 344 -52.45 68.98 -73.65
C LEU A 344 -53.20 68.37 -74.83
N GLU A 345 -54.17 67.50 -74.58
CA GLU A 345 -55.05 66.92 -75.58
C GLU A 345 -55.93 67.99 -76.23
N LEU A 346 -56.62 68.81 -75.43
CA LEU A 346 -57.41 69.95 -75.93
C LEU A 346 -56.57 70.94 -76.72
N ILE A 347 -55.38 71.30 -76.21
CA ILE A 347 -54.44 72.15 -76.94
C ILE A 347 -54.02 71.48 -78.25
N GLY A 348 -53.81 70.16 -78.24
CA GLY A 348 -53.44 69.38 -79.43
C GLY A 348 -54.52 69.41 -80.50
N GLU A 349 -55.77 69.24 -80.10
CA GLU A 349 -56.93 69.40 -80.98
C GLU A 349 -57.00 70.81 -81.55
N ASP A 350 -56.91 71.85 -80.71
CA ASP A 350 -56.93 73.25 -81.15
C ASP A 350 -55.80 73.57 -82.13
N VAL A 351 -54.58 73.11 -81.83
CA VAL A 351 -53.41 73.28 -82.70
C VAL A 351 -53.60 72.54 -84.02
N ALA A 352 -54.10 71.30 -84.00
CA ALA A 352 -54.36 70.54 -85.21
C ALA A 352 -55.42 71.23 -86.11
N HIS A 353 -56.53 71.68 -85.53
CA HIS A 353 -57.56 72.45 -86.24
C HIS A 353 -56.99 73.76 -86.81
N PHE A 354 -56.19 74.46 -86.03
CA PHE A 354 -55.53 75.70 -86.44
C PHE A 354 -54.56 75.49 -87.61
N LEU A 355 -53.71 74.46 -87.54
CA LEU A 355 -52.77 74.11 -88.61
C LEU A 355 -53.50 73.68 -89.88
N TRP A 356 -54.58 72.91 -89.76
CA TRP A 356 -55.42 72.53 -90.89
C TRP A 356 -56.10 73.74 -91.54
N ALA A 357 -56.60 74.69 -90.74
CA ALA A 357 -57.17 75.93 -91.24
C ALA A 357 -56.13 76.80 -91.97
N LEU A 358 -54.90 76.86 -91.44
CA LEU A 358 -53.76 77.53 -92.10
C LEU A 358 -53.40 76.88 -93.43
N GLN A 359 -53.40 75.54 -93.50
CA GLN A 359 -53.10 74.80 -94.72
C GLN A 359 -54.17 75.06 -95.81
N ARG A 360 -55.45 75.13 -95.43
CA ARG A 360 -56.56 75.44 -96.36
C ARG A 360 -56.60 76.91 -96.80
N ARG A 361 -56.11 77.83 -95.97
CA ARG A 361 -56.17 79.28 -96.20
C ARG A 361 -54.80 79.92 -95.95
N PRO A 362 -53.83 79.76 -96.86
CA PRO A 362 -52.45 80.20 -96.65
C PRO A 362 -52.30 81.73 -96.45
N TYR A 363 -53.29 82.54 -96.89
CA TYR A 363 -53.30 83.98 -96.64
C TYR A 363 -53.55 84.35 -95.16
N LEU A 364 -54.19 83.47 -94.36
CA LEU A 364 -54.37 83.68 -92.91
C LEU A 364 -53.02 83.74 -92.19
N ARG A 365 -51.99 83.03 -92.68
CA ARG A 365 -50.63 83.09 -92.15
C ARG A 365 -50.05 84.50 -92.26
N LYS A 366 -50.20 85.16 -93.41
CA LYS A 366 -49.75 86.55 -93.62
C LYS A 366 -50.47 87.51 -92.68
N LEU A 367 -51.78 87.29 -92.47
CA LEU A 367 -52.58 88.11 -91.55
C LEU A 367 -52.15 87.94 -90.09
N ILE A 368 -51.90 86.70 -89.65
CA ILE A 368 -51.44 86.38 -88.30
C ILE A 368 -50.03 86.97 -88.09
N ARG A 369 -49.11 86.79 -89.04
CA ARG A 369 -47.80 87.44 -88.98
C ARG A 369 -47.95 88.96 -88.92
N MET A 370 -48.75 89.61 -89.76
CA MET A 370 -48.99 91.06 -89.68
C MET A 370 -49.56 91.52 -88.33
N LYS A 371 -50.52 90.77 -87.75
CA LYS A 371 -51.13 91.16 -86.46
C LYS A 371 -50.20 90.97 -85.27
N PHE A 372 -49.39 89.92 -85.26
CA PHE A 372 -48.55 89.55 -84.12
C PHE A 372 -47.09 89.99 -84.25
N SER A 373 -46.62 90.40 -85.45
CA SER A 373 -45.32 91.06 -85.65
C SER A 373 -45.28 92.52 -85.19
N VAL A 374 -46.45 93.15 -85.00
CA VAL A 374 -46.58 94.51 -84.44
C VAL A 374 -46.41 94.53 -82.91
N LEU A 375 -46.40 93.35 -82.26
CA LEU A 375 -46.22 93.18 -80.81
C LEU A 375 -44.78 92.78 -80.42
N ARG A 376 -43.79 92.98 -81.30
CA ARG A 376 -42.36 92.89 -80.95
C ARG A 376 -41.74 94.26 -80.69
#